data_AF-A0A2A4X648-F1
#
_entry.id   AF-A0A2A4X648-F1
#
_cell.length_a   1.000
_cell.length_b   1.000
_cell.length_c   1.000
_cell.angle_alpha   90.00
_cell.angle_beta   90.00
_cell.angle_gamma   90.00
#
_symmetry.space_group_name_H-M   'P 1'
#
loop_
_entity.id
_entity.type
_entity.pdbx_description
1 polymer ?
#
loop_
_entity_poly.entity_id
_entity_poly.type
_entity_poly.pdbx_seq_one_letter_code
_entity_poly.pdbx_strand_id
1 'polypeptide(L)'
;MSIAVLMQNLPAQVSQEQANQLVISTREGSLAKVTFIRDQFFAGVEVNFTDEGVIALSDESLDFLATRVGREPSEESRAEMQLEARIIHAVYCEKLNQDSIPG
;
A
#
# COMPACT_ATOMS: atom_id res chain seq x y z
N MET A 1 11.28 -3.32 3.00
CA MET A 1 10.95 -4.04 1.74
C MET A 1 10.83 -3.05 0.58
N SER A 2 11.28 -3.39 -0.64
CA SER A 2 11.21 -2.50 -1.82
C SER A 2 10.02 -2.84 -2.72
N ILE A 3 9.57 -1.86 -3.52
CA ILE A 3 8.47 -2.04 -4.49
C ILE A 3 8.80 -3.16 -5.48
N ALA A 4 10.07 -3.30 -5.89
CA ALA A 4 10.50 -4.38 -6.78
C ALA A 4 10.20 -5.78 -6.21
N VAL A 5 10.41 -5.97 -4.91
CA VAL A 5 10.12 -7.26 -4.23
C VAL A 5 8.63 -7.51 -4.14
N LEU A 6 7.82 -6.48 -3.86
CA LEU A 6 6.35 -6.59 -3.86
C LEU A 6 5.83 -7.02 -5.23
N MET A 7 6.33 -6.39 -6.29
CA MET A 7 5.90 -6.66 -7.67
C MET A 7 6.31 -8.05 -8.19
N GLN A 8 7.35 -8.66 -7.61
CA GLN A 8 7.76 -10.03 -7.92
C GLN A 8 6.94 -11.10 -7.18
N ASN A 9 6.24 -10.71 -6.10
CA ASN A 9 5.53 -11.62 -5.21
C ASN A 9 4.07 -11.18 -5.05
N LEU A 10 3.43 -10.81 -6.16
CA LEU A 10 2.02 -10.43 -6.16
C LEU A 10 1.14 -11.64 -5.82
N PRO A 11 0.09 -11.46 -4.99
CA PRO A 11 -0.93 -12.49 -4.81
C PRO A 11 -1.55 -12.88 -6.16
N ALA A 12 -1.91 -14.15 -6.33
CA ALA A 12 -2.48 -14.65 -7.58
C ALA A 12 -3.80 -13.95 -7.96
N GLN A 13 -4.50 -13.40 -6.97
CA GLN A 13 -5.74 -12.66 -7.10
C GLN A 13 -5.54 -11.24 -7.64
N VAL A 14 -4.31 -10.71 -7.68
CA VAL A 14 -4.05 -9.31 -8.06
C VAL A 14 -3.41 -9.21 -9.43
N SER A 15 -3.97 -8.36 -10.30
CA SER A 15 -3.40 -8.10 -11.62
C SER A 15 -2.08 -7.33 -11.51
N GLN A 16 -1.06 -7.83 -12.22
CA GLN A 16 0.23 -7.15 -12.34
C GLN A 16 0.09 -5.76 -12.97
N GLU A 17 -0.83 -5.58 -13.91
CA GLU A 17 -1.09 -4.29 -14.55
C GLU A 17 -1.68 -3.28 -13.55
N GLN A 18 -2.67 -3.70 -12.75
CA GLN A 18 -3.28 -2.85 -11.72
C GLN A 18 -2.25 -2.44 -10.66
N ALA A 19 -1.43 -3.39 -10.19
CA ALA A 19 -0.36 -3.12 -9.24
C ALA A 19 0.66 -2.12 -9.79
N ASN A 20 1.06 -2.26 -11.06
CA ASN A 20 1.96 -1.32 -11.73
C ASN A 20 1.36 0.08 -11.82
N GLN A 21 0.09 0.19 -12.22
CA GLN A 21 -0.60 1.49 -12.31
C GLN A 21 -0.69 2.18 -10.95
N LEU A 22 -0.96 1.42 -9.89
CA LEU A 22 -0.97 1.95 -8.52
C LEU A 22 0.41 2.45 -8.10
N VAL A 23 1.48 1.71 -8.39
CA VAL A 23 2.85 2.14 -8.11
C VAL A 23 3.18 3.44 -8.84
N ILE A 24 2.87 3.53 -10.13
CA ILE A 24 3.15 4.70 -10.97
C ILE A 24 2.39 5.92 -10.44
N SER A 25 1.06 5.81 -10.33
CA SER A 25 0.20 6.92 -9.88
C SER A 25 0.58 7.43 -8.48
N THR A 26 0.97 6.54 -7.56
CA THR A 26 1.43 6.93 -6.22
C THR A 26 2.78 7.63 -6.28
N ARG A 27 3.74 7.13 -7.07
CA ARG A 27 5.09 7.70 -7.21
C ARG A 27 5.13 9.06 -7.90
N GLU A 28 4.19 9.35 -8.78
CA GLU A 28 4.06 10.66 -9.42
C GLU A 28 3.71 11.78 -8.42
N GLY A 29 3.22 11.43 -7.23
CA GLY A 29 2.98 12.37 -6.15
C GLY A 29 4.25 12.93 -5.50
N SER A 30 4.15 14.16 -4.99
CA SER A 30 5.12 14.71 -4.03
C SER A 30 5.07 13.94 -2.70
N LEU A 31 6.12 14.05 -1.87
CA LEU A 31 6.12 13.45 -0.53
C LEU A 31 4.87 13.86 0.28
N ALA A 32 4.48 15.14 0.24
CA ALA A 32 3.29 15.64 0.93
C ALA A 32 2.00 14.97 0.42
N LYS A 33 1.85 14.81 -0.90
CA LYS A 33 0.68 14.13 -1.49
C LYS A 33 0.64 12.64 -1.13
N VAL A 34 1.79 11.95 -1.19
CA VAL A 34 1.90 10.54 -0.82
C VAL A 34 1.62 10.34 0.67
N THR A 35 2.09 11.24 1.53
CA THR A 35 1.79 11.24 2.97
C THR A 35 0.29 11.38 3.21
N PHE A 36 -0.36 12.33 2.54
CA PHE A 36 -1.80 12.50 2.63
C PHE A 36 -2.57 11.23 2.19
N ILE A 37 -2.20 10.64 1.05
CA ILE A 37 -2.81 9.39 0.56
C ILE A 37 -2.64 8.27 1.59
N ARG A 38 -1.43 8.11 2.13
CA ARG A 38 -1.13 7.12 3.16
C ARG A 38 -2.01 7.32 4.40
N ASP A 39 -2.06 8.52 4.93
CA ASP A 39 -2.79 8.81 6.17
C ASP A 39 -4.30 8.61 5.99
N GLN A 40 -4.85 9.02 4.83
CA GLN A 40 -6.25 8.76 4.49
C GLN A 40 -6.52 7.27 4.30
N PHE A 41 -5.64 6.55 3.62
CA PHE A 41 -5.78 5.12 3.40
C PHE A 41 -5.78 4.38 4.74
N PHE A 42 -4.91 4.72 5.68
CA PHE A 42 -4.84 4.08 6.99
C PHE A 42 -5.77 4.70 8.05
N ALA A 43 -6.58 5.69 7.71
CA ALA A 43 -7.50 6.31 8.65
C ALA A 43 -8.53 5.28 9.16
N GLY A 44 -8.51 5.04 10.47
CA GLY A 44 -9.43 4.12 11.15
C GLY A 44 -9.02 2.64 11.12
N VAL A 45 -7.82 2.31 10.62
CA VAL A 45 -7.27 0.95 10.65
C VAL A 45 -5.99 0.89 11.49
N GLU A 46 -5.85 -0.21 12.21
CA GLU A 46 -4.63 -0.51 12.95
C GLU A 46 -3.58 -1.06 11.98
N VAL A 47 -2.46 -0.34 11.85
CA VAL A 47 -1.36 -0.74 10.98
C VAL A 47 -0.32 -1.48 11.80
N ASN A 48 -0.25 -2.79 11.58
CA ASN A 48 0.82 -3.62 12.14
C ASN A 48 1.96 -3.77 11.13
N PHE A 49 3.16 -3.96 11.66
CA PHE A 49 4.36 -4.23 10.89
C PHE A 49 4.91 -5.60 11.27
N THR A 50 5.33 -6.37 10.28
CA THR A 50 6.13 -7.57 10.51
C THR A 50 7.54 -7.20 10.96
N ASP A 51 8.30 -8.19 11.46
CA ASP A 51 9.72 -8.01 11.81
C ASP A 51 10.58 -7.53 10.63
N GLU A 52 10.11 -7.74 9.41
CA GLU A 52 10.76 -7.30 8.16
C GLU A 52 10.36 -5.86 7.76
N GLY A 53 9.58 -5.17 8.60
CA GLY A 53 9.08 -3.82 8.36
C GLY A 53 8.01 -3.75 7.26
N VAL A 54 7.25 -4.83 7.07
CA VAL A 54 6.19 -4.91 6.04
C VAL A 54 4.85 -4.68 6.70
N ILE A 55 3.98 -3.88 6.07
CA ILE A 55 2.62 -3.72 6.55
C ILE A 55 1.87 -5.05 6.48
N ALA A 56 1.26 -5.42 7.60
CA ALA A 56 0.33 -6.51 7.75
C ALA A 56 -0.95 -5.96 8.42
N LEU A 57 -2.07 -6.06 7.73
CA LEU A 57 -3.36 -5.63 8.25
C LEU A 57 -4.16 -6.87 8.67
N SER A 58 -5.00 -6.72 9.70
CA SER A 58 -5.95 -7.76 10.06
C SER A 58 -7.02 -7.93 8.98
N ASP A 59 -7.65 -9.10 8.91
CA ASP A 59 -8.78 -9.34 8.00
C ASP A 59 -9.90 -8.31 8.22
N GLU A 60 -10.19 -7.94 9.47
CA GLU A 60 -11.17 -6.90 9.82
C GLU A 60 -10.79 -5.53 9.24
N SER A 61 -9.51 -5.15 9.32
CA SER A 61 -9.02 -3.90 8.73
C SER A 61 -9.12 -3.94 7.20
N LEU A 62 -8.81 -5.07 6.58
CA LEU A 62 -8.90 -5.24 5.13
C LEU A 62 -10.35 -5.20 4.65
N ASP A 63 -11.28 -5.82 5.38
CA ASP A 63 -12.73 -5.79 5.11
C ASP A 63 -13.31 -4.38 5.25
N PHE A 64 -12.87 -3.65 6.28
CA PHE A 64 -13.20 -2.24 6.46
C PHE A 64 -12.73 -1.40 5.27
N LEU A 65 -11.47 -1.58 4.84
CA LEU A 65 -10.91 -0.86 3.70
C LEU A 65 -11.66 -1.19 2.41
N ALA A 66 -11.94 -2.47 2.15
CA ALA A 66 -12.70 -2.92 0.99
C ALA A 66 -14.09 -2.26 0.94
N THR A 67 -14.81 -2.29 2.06
CA THR A 67 -16.14 -1.66 2.18
C THR A 67 -16.07 -0.15 1.92
N ARG A 68 -15.05 0.52 2.45
CA ARG A 68 -14.84 1.97 2.30
C ARG A 68 -14.61 2.38 0.84
N VAL A 69 -14.00 1.53 0.04
CA VAL A 69 -13.81 1.76 -1.42
C VAL A 69 -14.94 1.17 -2.27
N GLY A 70 -16.04 0.72 -1.64
CA GLY A 70 -17.21 0.18 -2.32
C GLY A 70 -17.03 -1.22 -2.90
N ARG A 71 -16.08 -2.01 -2.36
CA ARG A 71 -15.86 -3.42 -2.71
C ARG A 71 -16.47 -4.34 -1.66
N GLU A 72 -16.93 -5.50 -2.10
CA GLU A 72 -17.44 -6.54 -1.19
C GLU A 72 -16.27 -7.22 -0.45
N PRO A 73 -16.34 -7.36 0.88
CA PRO A 73 -15.38 -8.13 1.66
C PRO A 73 -15.21 -9.56 1.12
N SER A 74 -14.02 -9.86 0.61
CA SER A 74 -13.70 -11.13 -0.04
C SER A 74 -12.20 -11.39 0.03
N GLU A 75 -11.75 -12.62 -0.23
CA GLU A 75 -10.32 -12.95 -0.28
C GLU A 75 -9.59 -12.11 -1.34
N GLU A 76 -10.21 -11.91 -2.51
CA GLU A 76 -9.69 -11.05 -3.58
C GLU A 76 -9.54 -9.60 -3.11
N SER A 77 -10.61 -9.01 -2.56
CA SER A 77 -10.55 -7.62 -2.08
C SER A 77 -9.56 -7.44 -0.94
N ARG A 78 -9.44 -8.41 -0.03
CA ARG A 78 -8.41 -8.38 1.04
C ARG A 78 -7.00 -8.41 0.45
N ALA A 79 -6.74 -9.29 -0.51
CA ALA A 79 -5.44 -9.38 -1.17
C ALA A 79 -5.07 -8.08 -1.88
N GLU A 80 -6.03 -7.46 -2.57
CA GLU A 80 -5.86 -6.16 -3.22
C GLU A 80 -5.59 -5.03 -2.21
N MET A 81 -6.39 -4.92 -1.15
CA MET A 81 -6.21 -3.90 -0.11
C MET A 81 -4.86 -4.06 0.62
N GLN A 82 -4.45 -5.30 0.90
CA GLN A 82 -3.16 -5.60 1.53
C GLN A 82 -1.99 -5.21 0.63
N LEU A 83 -2.12 -5.42 -0.69
CA LEU A 83 -1.12 -4.99 -1.65
C LEU A 83 -1.08 -3.46 -1.76
N GLU A 84 -2.22 -2.80 -1.86
CA GLU A 84 -2.32 -1.35 -1.97
C GLU A 84 -1.71 -0.66 -0.75
N ALA A 85 -2.01 -1.15 0.46
CA ALA A 85 -1.39 -0.72 1.70
C ALA A 85 0.15 -0.79 1.63
N ARG A 86 0.69 -1.93 1.15
CA ARG A 86 2.14 -2.15 1.03
C ARG A 86 2.77 -1.24 -0.02
N ILE A 87 2.12 -1.03 -1.16
CA ILE A 87 2.60 -0.14 -2.22
C ILE A 87 2.63 1.31 -1.72
N ILE A 88 1.52 1.81 -1.18
CA ILE A 88 1.42 3.20 -0.68
C ILE A 88 2.52 3.48 0.36
N HIS A 89 2.71 2.55 1.30
CA HIS A 89 3.74 2.71 2.32
C HIS A 89 5.16 2.58 1.77
N ALA A 90 5.42 1.65 0.85
CA ALA A 90 6.73 1.52 0.23
C ALA A 90 7.11 2.77 -0.58
N VAL A 91 6.17 3.37 -1.32
CA VAL A 91 6.37 4.64 -2.03
C VAL A 91 6.62 5.78 -1.04
N TYR A 92 5.86 5.84 0.06
CA TYR A 92 6.10 6.83 1.12
C TYR A 92 7.53 6.75 1.67
N CYS A 93 8.00 5.55 2.01
CA CYS A 93 9.37 5.33 2.50
C CYS A 93 10.42 5.70 1.43
N GLU A 94 10.19 5.35 0.16
CA GLU A 94 11.05 5.74 -0.96
C GLU A 94 11.19 7.27 -1.06
N LYS A 95 10.08 8.00 -0.96
CA LYS A 95 10.06 9.48 -1.01
C LYS A 95 10.74 10.12 0.20
N LEU A 96 10.48 9.61 1.41
CA LEU A 96 11.16 10.08 2.63
C LEU A 96 12.68 9.97 2.49
N ASN A 97 13.16 8.84 1.97
CA ASN A 97 14.59 8.62 1.79
C ASN A 97 15.20 9.52 0.71
N GLN A 98 14.45 9.90 -0.34
CA GLN A 98 14.91 10.84 -1.37
C GLN A 98 15.06 12.27 -0.81
N ASP A 99 14.11 12.73 0.00
CA ASP A 99 14.17 14.05 0.65
C ASP A 99 15.23 14.11 1.77
N SER A 100 15.60 12.95 2.34
CA SER A 100 16.56 12.86 3.44
C SER A 100 18.03 12.84 2.98
N ILE A 101 18.30 12.78 1.67
CA ILE A 101 19.66 12.92 1.14
C ILE A 101 19.94 14.41 0.92
N PRO A 102 20.78 15.07 1.74
CA PRO A 102 21.22 16.41 1.43
C PRO A 102 22.09 16.35 0.16
N GLY A 103 21.74 17.18 -0.82
CA GLY A 103 22.57 17.41 -2.00
C GLY A 103 23.90 18.07 -1.66
#